data_AF-F4B6H0-F1
#
_entry.id   AF-F4B6H0-F1
#
_cell.length_a   1.000
_cell.length_b   1.000
_cell.length_c   1.000
_cell.angle_alpha   90.00
_cell.angle_beta   90.00
_cell.angle_gamma   90.00
#
_symmetry.space_group_name_H-M   'P 1'
#
loop_
_entity.id
_entity.type
_entity.pdbx_description
1 polymer ?
#
loop_
_entity_poly.entity_id
_entity_poly.type
_entity_poly.pdbx_seq_one_letter_code
_entity_poly.pdbx_strand_id
1 'polypeptide(L)' 'MIIVDTNVLVYSTFEDSENHSKALEIVEKEDVKIPQIVAYEFLWVLAKLTQMFP' A
#
# COMPACT_ATOMS: atom_id res chain seq x y z
N MET A 1 11.21 -11.55 -7.20
CA MET A 1 10.33 -11.83 -6.05
C MET A 1 10.72 -10.96 -4.88
N ILE A 2 9.88 -9.99 -4.52
CA ILE A 2 10.09 -9.06 -3.40
C ILE A 2 8.93 -9.17 -2.43
N ILE A 3 9.23 -9.16 -1.13
CA ILE A 3 8.23 -9.08 -0.06
C ILE A 3 8.08 -7.61 0.31
N VAL A 4 6.88 -7.08 0.19
CA VAL A 4 6.61 -5.66 0.41
C VAL A 4 6.01 -5.39 1.80
N ASP A 5 6.25 -4.19 2.29
CA ASP A 5 5.65 -3.63 3.51
C ASP A 5 4.34 -2.89 3.17
N THR A 6 3.51 -2.64 4.18
CA THR A 6 2.27 -1.87 4.13
C THR A 6 2.47 -0.50 3.51
N ASN A 7 3.60 0.16 3.78
CA ASN A 7 3.91 1.47 3.18
C ASN A 7 3.96 1.45 1.65
N VAL A 8 4.42 0.35 1.04
CA VAL A 8 4.43 0.23 -0.43
C VAL A 8 3.00 0.25 -0.97
N LEU A 9 2.09 -0.50 -0.33
CA LEU A 9 0.68 -0.52 -0.74
C LEU A 9 -0.03 0.81 -0.47
N VAL A 10 0.27 1.46 0.66
CA VAL A 10 -0.28 2.79 0.99
C VAL A 10 0.17 3.82 -0.04
N TYR A 11 1.48 3.94 -0.29
CA TYR A 11 2.00 4.96 -1.20
C TYR A 11 1.62 4.69 -2.65
N SER A 12 1.53 3.43 -3.09
CA SER A 12 1.02 3.12 -4.43
C SER A 12 -0.47 3.44 -4.60
N THR A 13 -1.23 3.56 -3.51
CA THR A 13 -2.67 3.84 -3.54
C THR A 13 -2.99 5.34 -3.49
N PHE A 14 -2.22 6.14 -2.74
CA PHE A 14 -2.47 7.58 -2.59
C PHE A 14 -1.54 8.40 -3.49
N GLU A 15 -2.11 9.03 -4.52
CA GLU A 15 -1.38 9.85 -5.50
C GLU A 15 -0.70 11.08 -4.88
N ASP A 16 -1.24 11.61 -3.78
CA ASP A 16 -0.69 12.76 -3.06
C ASP A 16 0.61 12.43 -2.29
N SER A 17 1.04 11.16 -2.25
CA SER A 17 2.29 10.78 -1.60
C SER A 17 3.51 11.16 -2.45
N GLU A 18 4.51 11.79 -1.84
CA GLU A 18 5.82 12.03 -2.49
C GLU A 18 6.49 10.74 -2.99
N ASN A 19 6.13 9.59 -2.40
CA ASN A 19 6.66 8.27 -2.76
C ASN A 19 5.78 7.52 -3.77
N HIS A 20 4.68 8.10 -4.25
CA HIS A 20 3.68 7.41 -5.05
C HIS A 20 4.27 6.71 -6.28
N SER A 21 4.97 7.46 -7.13
CA SER A 21 5.55 6.92 -8.37
C SER A 21 6.52 5.76 -8.13
N LYS A 22 7.33 5.84 -7.06
CA LYS A 22 8.29 4.79 -6.71
C LYS A 22 7.59 3.54 -6.19
N ALA A 23 6.56 3.71 -5.35
CA ALA A 23 5.79 2.59 -4.82
C ALA A 23 4.97 1.90 -5.91
N LEU A 24 4.38 2.68 -6.82
CA LEU A 24 3.64 2.17 -7.98
C LEU A 24 4.54 1.34 -8.89
N GLU A 25 5.76 1.81 -9.17
CA GLU A 25 6.73 1.08 -9.99
C GLU A 25 7.07 -0.30 -9.39
N ILE A 26 7.24 -0.38 -8.06
CA ILE A 26 7.50 -1.66 -7.37
C ILE A 26 6.32 -2.62 -7.55
N VAL A 27 5.08 -2.14 -7.41
CA VAL A 27 3.89 -2.99 -7.51
C VAL A 27 3.63 -3.45 -8.94
N GLU A 28 3.93 -2.63 -9.95
CA GLU A 28 3.65 -2.94 -11.35
C GLU A 28 4.73 -3.77 -12.05
N LYS A 29 6.01 -3.54 -11.74
CA LYS A 29 7.12 -4.13 -12.49
C LYS A 29 7.76 -5.34 -11.81
N GLU A 30 7.62 -5.48 -10.50
CA GLU A 30 8.25 -6.55 -9.75
C GLU A 30 7.28 -7.71 -9.47
N ASP A 31 7.81 -8.92 -9.33
CA ASP A 31 7.05 -10.05 -8.78
C ASP A 31 6.88 -9.87 -7.26
N VAL A 32 5.76 -9.28 -6.85
CA VAL A 32 5.48 -8.92 -5.47
C VAL A 32 4.74 -10.04 -4.72
N LYS A 33 5.20 -10.35 -3.51
CA LYS A 33 4.47 -11.14 -2.52
C LYS A 33 4.01 -10.24 -1.39
N ILE A 34 2.72 -10.30 -1.10
CA ILE A 34 2.09 -9.56 0.00
C ILE A 34 1.89 -10.54 1.17
N PRO A 35 2.62 -10.38 2.28
CA PRO A 35 2.33 -11.13 3.50
C PRO A 35 0.90 -10.87 3.98
N GLN A 36 0.26 -11.88 4.56
CA GLN A 36 -1.10 -11.74 5.08
C GLN A 36 -1.23 -10.59 6.11
N ILE A 37 -0.21 -10.38 6.95
CA ILE A 37 -0.19 -9.28 7.92
C ILE A 37 -0.21 -7.91 7.24
N VAL A 38 0.55 -7.74 6.15
CA VAL A 38 0.61 -6.49 5.37
C VAL A 38 -0.74 -6.18 4.73
N ALA A 39 -1.47 -7.20 4.26
CA ALA A 39 -2.82 -7.01 3.75
C ALA A 39 -3.80 -6.53 4.85
N TYR A 40 -3.72 -7.09 6.07
CA TYR A 40 -4.56 -6.64 7.18
C TYR A 40 -4.24 -5.21 7.62
N GLU A 41 -2.96 -4.85 7.70
CA GLU A 41 -2.54 -3.49 8.04
C GLU A 41 -3.01 -2.48 6.99
N PHE A 42 -2.88 -2.81 5.70
CA PHE A 42 -3.37 -1.96 4.61
C PHE A 42 -4.89 -1.76 4.70
N LEU A 43 -5.67 -2.84 4.88
CA LEU A 43 -7.12 -2.74 5.07
C LEU A 43 -7.49 -1.90 6.29
N TRP A 44 -6.73 -2.00 7.38
CA TRP A 44 -6.93 -1.20 8.57
C TRP A 44 -6.66 0.30 8.34
N VAL A 45 -5.62 0.64 7.55
CA VAL A 45 -5.37 2.02 7.11
C VAL A 45 -6.56 2.55 6.32
N LEU A 46 -7.05 1.78 5.33
CA LEU A 46 -8.23 2.17 4.55
C LEU A 46 -9.49 2.33 5.41
N ALA A 47 -9.74 1.40 6.33
CA ALA A 47 -10.90 1.44 7.22
C ALA A 47 -10.90 2.70 8.10
N LYS A 48 -9.74 3.10 8.64
CA LYS A 48 -9.61 4.35 9.40
C LYS A 48 -9.92 5.59 8.58
N LEU A 49 -9.50 5.63 7.32
CA LEU A 49 -9.82 6.73 6.42
C LEU A 49 -11.32 6.81 6.12
N THR A 50 -11.98 5.67 5.95
CA THR A 50 -13.44 5.64 5.76
C THR A 50 -14.22 6.04 7.03
N GLN A 51 -13.70 5.75 8.22
CA GLN A 51 -14.32 6.16 9.49
C GLN A 51 -14.12 7.64 9.82
N MET A 52 -13.16 8.32 9.16
CA MET A 52 -12.99 9.77 9.27
C MET A 52 -14.04 10.56 8.45
N PHE A 53 -14.81 9.91 7.59
CA PHE A 53 -15.93 10.49 6.87
C PHE A 53 -17.24 9.80 7.31
N PRO A 54 -18.01 10.38 8.25
CA PRO A 54 -19.35 9.89 8.58
C PRO A 54 -20.33 10.03 7.40
#